data_AF-A0A402CZL1-F1
#
_entry.id   AF-A0A402CZL1-F1
#
_cell.length_a   1.000
_cell.length_b   1.000
_cell.length_c   1.000
_cell.angle_alpha   90.00
_cell.angle_beta   90.00
_cell.angle_gamma   90.00
#
_symmetry.space_group_name_H-M   'P 1'
#
loop_
_entity.id
_entity.type
_entity.pdbx_description
1 polymer ?
#
loop_
_entity_poly.entity_id
_entity_poly.type
_entity_poly.pdbx_seq_one_letter_code
_entity_poly.pdbx_strand_id
1 'polypeptide(L)'
;MTVQEHLDRADRLAWGDQEPVEAKREYEAAIACDPSMVEPHVRLSGLYQVHFRDLGSALAEIRTAITLAPNWVDLRLSCANLLHQLGRSDDAIACYGEAILLDPKDRRAKTNLAYCFYELLRYQDAILAFHQCINMKSSKGYYGDRFFLADAYCANGQIEEAIKQWKIVAKWEPRDADANSMPVEARKMLAKYAQ
;
A
#
# COMPACT_ATOMS: atom_id res chain seq x y z
N MET A 1 -29.28 13.28 -13.31
CA MET A 1 -27.99 13.03 -13.94
C MET A 1 -27.78 11.54 -14.01
N THR A 2 -27.01 11.03 -14.96
CA THR A 2 -26.60 9.62 -14.98
C THR A 2 -25.59 9.33 -13.86
N VAL A 3 -25.32 8.06 -13.56
CA VAL A 3 -24.26 7.66 -12.62
C VAL A 3 -22.93 8.31 -13.01
N GLN A 4 -22.55 8.25 -14.29
CA GLN A 4 -21.30 8.83 -14.78
C GLN A 4 -21.26 10.34 -14.61
N GLU A 5 -22.35 11.05 -14.90
CA GLU A 5 -22.43 12.50 -14.71
C GLU A 5 -22.27 12.90 -13.23
N HIS A 6 -22.85 12.12 -12.31
CA HIS A 6 -22.64 12.30 -10.88
C HIS A 6 -21.17 12.06 -10.49
N LEU A 7 -20.54 11.00 -11.01
CA LEU A 7 -19.13 10.69 -10.74
C LEU A 7 -18.17 11.77 -11.26
N ASP A 8 -18.34 12.21 -12.51
CA ASP A 8 -17.49 13.23 -13.12
C ASP A 8 -17.60 14.58 -12.39
N ARG A 9 -18.83 14.92 -11.95
CA ARG A 9 -19.05 16.11 -11.13
C ARG A 9 -18.42 15.96 -9.74
N ALA A 10 -18.58 14.80 -9.10
CA ALA A 10 -18.00 14.52 -7.80
C ALA A 10 -16.46 14.62 -7.82
N ASP A 11 -15.80 14.04 -8.83
CA ASP A 11 -14.35 14.12 -9.00
C ASP A 11 -13.86 15.57 -9.13
N ARG A 12 -14.56 16.38 -9.95
CA ARG A 12 -14.23 17.80 -10.13
C ARG A 12 -14.37 18.57 -8.83
N LEU A 13 -15.47 18.35 -8.10
CA LEU A 13 -15.70 18.99 -6.81
C LEU A 13 -14.63 18.59 -5.79
N ALA A 14 -14.28 17.31 -5.71
CA ALA A 14 -13.30 16.80 -4.75
C ALA A 14 -11.89 17.33 -5.03
N TRP A 15 -11.39 17.13 -6.25
CA TRP A 15 -9.97 17.27 -6.58
C TRP A 15 -9.64 18.54 -7.37
N GLY A 16 -10.65 19.21 -7.94
CA GLY A 16 -10.52 20.49 -8.63
C GLY A 16 -10.95 21.64 -7.73
N ASP A 17 -12.25 21.74 -7.49
CA ASP A 17 -12.87 22.88 -6.81
C ASP A 17 -12.65 22.85 -5.28
N GLN A 18 -12.21 21.71 -4.75
CA GLN A 18 -11.96 21.47 -3.31
C GLN A 18 -13.21 21.64 -2.44
N GLU A 19 -14.35 21.17 -2.95
CA GLU A 19 -15.66 21.12 -2.31
C GLU A 19 -16.02 19.67 -1.92
N PRO A 20 -15.38 19.07 -0.89
CA PRO A 20 -15.51 17.65 -0.60
C PRO A 20 -16.91 17.26 -0.08
N VAL A 21 -17.66 18.19 0.52
CA VAL A 21 -19.01 17.91 1.04
C VAL A 21 -20.00 17.76 -0.13
N GLU A 22 -19.90 18.63 -1.12
CA GLU A 22 -20.65 18.57 -2.37
C GLU A 22 -20.25 17.34 -3.18
N ALA A 23 -18.94 17.06 -3.29
CA ALA A 23 -18.45 15.85 -3.94
C ALA A 23 -19.03 14.57 -3.31
N LYS A 24 -19.07 14.51 -1.97
CA LYS A 24 -19.68 13.40 -1.24
C LYS A 24 -21.14 13.20 -1.65
N ARG A 25 -21.94 14.27 -1.68
CA ARG A 25 -23.35 14.20 -2.09
C ARG A 25 -23.52 13.67 -3.51
N GLU A 26 -22.63 14.06 -4.41
CA GLU A 26 -22.65 13.56 -5.79
C GLU A 26 -22.30 12.08 -5.87
N TYR A 27 -21.32 11.59 -5.11
CA TYR A 27 -21.05 10.14 -5.01
C TYR A 27 -22.23 9.37 -4.39
N GLU A 28 -22.85 9.89 -3.33
CA GLU A 28 -24.04 9.28 -2.71
C GLU A 28 -25.23 9.24 -3.70
N ALA A 29 -25.39 10.27 -4.52
CA ALA A 29 -26.39 10.29 -5.58
C ALA A 29 -26.07 9.27 -6.68
N ALA A 30 -24.81 9.09 -7.06
CA ALA A 30 -24.39 8.04 -7.99
C ALA A 30 -24.73 6.64 -7.46
N ILE A 31 -24.48 6.38 -6.17
CA ILE A 31 -24.86 5.14 -5.48
C ILE A 31 -26.38 4.96 -5.48
N ALA A 32 -27.15 6.02 -5.21
CA ALA A 32 -28.61 5.95 -5.22
C ALA A 32 -29.18 5.65 -6.61
N CYS A 33 -28.53 6.12 -7.68
CA CYS A 33 -28.90 5.81 -9.06
C CYS A 33 -28.65 4.33 -9.43
N ASP A 34 -27.52 3.76 -9.01
CA ASP A 34 -27.22 2.34 -9.19
C ASP A 34 -26.43 1.77 -7.99
N PRO A 35 -27.13 1.13 -7.03
CA PRO A 35 -26.48 0.57 -5.84
C PRO A 35 -25.59 -0.65 -6.11
N SER A 36 -25.64 -1.21 -7.31
CA SER A 36 -24.82 -2.37 -7.68
C SER A 36 -23.44 -1.99 -8.23
N MET A 37 -23.24 -0.70 -8.53
CA MET A 37 -21.99 -0.19 -9.08
C MET A 37 -20.92 -0.07 -8.00
N VAL A 38 -19.77 -0.70 -8.26
CA VAL A 38 -18.62 -0.72 -7.34
C VAL A 38 -17.91 0.63 -7.28
N GLU A 39 -17.79 1.30 -8.44
CA GLU A 39 -16.95 2.47 -8.62
C GLU A 39 -17.29 3.67 -7.72
N PRO A 40 -18.57 4.07 -7.53
CA PRO A 40 -18.93 5.13 -6.59
C PRO A 40 -18.45 4.86 -5.16
N HIS A 41 -18.54 3.62 -4.67
CA HIS A 41 -18.04 3.25 -3.34
C HIS A 41 -16.52 3.40 -3.23
N VAL A 42 -15.77 2.99 -4.27
CA VAL A 42 -14.31 3.13 -4.28
C VAL A 42 -13.89 4.60 -4.26
N ARG A 43 -14.55 5.44 -5.06
CA ARG A 43 -14.26 6.88 -5.13
C ARG A 43 -14.65 7.60 -3.85
N LEU A 44 -15.81 7.26 -3.27
CA LEU A 44 -16.26 7.80 -1.99
C LEU A 44 -15.32 7.40 -0.84
N SER A 45 -14.79 6.16 -0.85
CA SER A 45 -13.73 5.77 0.08
C SER A 45 -12.50 6.66 -0.03
N GLY A 46 -12.04 6.93 -1.25
CA GLY A 46 -10.89 7.82 -1.48
C GLY A 46 -11.14 9.24 -0.97
N LEU A 47 -12.36 9.75 -1.16
CA LEU A 47 -12.78 11.05 -0.63
C LEU A 47 -12.72 11.07 0.90
N TYR A 48 -13.26 10.04 1.57
CA TYR A 48 -13.18 9.90 3.03
C TYR A 48 -11.75 9.84 3.54
N GLN A 49 -10.89 9.07 2.88
CA GLN A 49 -9.50 8.93 3.29
C GLN A 49 -8.73 10.25 3.18
N VAL A 50 -8.89 10.98 2.08
CA VAL A 50 -8.02 12.13 1.78
C VAL A 50 -8.57 13.45 2.30
N HIS A 51 -9.84 13.75 2.04
CA HIS A 51 -10.43 15.05 2.40
C HIS A 51 -11.00 15.05 3.81
N PHE A 52 -11.68 13.97 4.21
CA PHE A 52 -12.29 13.89 5.54
C PHE A 52 -11.36 13.28 6.60
N ARG A 53 -10.28 12.60 6.17
CA ARG A 53 -9.38 11.83 7.04
C ARG A 53 -10.13 10.84 7.94
N ASP A 54 -11.26 10.35 7.46
CA ASP A 54 -12.12 9.38 8.14
C ASP A 54 -11.88 7.99 7.54
N LEU A 55 -10.89 7.31 8.11
CA LEU A 55 -10.52 5.96 7.69
C LEU A 55 -11.61 4.92 7.99
N GLY A 56 -12.49 5.19 8.96
CA GLY A 56 -13.59 4.29 9.32
C GLY A 56 -14.66 4.27 8.24
N SER A 57 -15.08 5.45 7.79
CA SER A 57 -16.02 5.60 6.67
C SER A 57 -15.41 5.10 5.35
N ALA A 58 -14.13 5.39 5.10
CA ALA A 58 -13.43 4.84 3.93
C ALA A 58 -13.46 3.30 3.91
N LEU A 59 -13.15 2.67 5.05
CA LEU A 59 -13.17 1.21 5.18
C LEU A 59 -14.58 0.63 4.99
N ALA A 60 -15.62 1.31 5.45
CA ALA A 60 -17.00 0.88 5.25
C ALA A 60 -17.37 0.84 3.76
N GLU A 61 -17.03 1.88 3.00
CA GLU A 61 -17.28 1.94 1.56
C GLU A 61 -16.51 0.86 0.79
N ILE A 62 -15.24 0.61 1.13
CA ILE A 62 -14.46 -0.47 0.51
C ILE A 62 -15.04 -1.86 0.83
N ARG A 63 -15.58 -2.07 2.03
CA ARG A 63 -16.24 -3.35 2.37
C ARG A 63 -17.51 -3.57 1.55
N THR A 64 -18.28 -2.52 1.29
CA THR A 64 -19.41 -2.58 0.37
C THR A 64 -18.93 -2.91 -1.04
N ALA A 65 -17.90 -2.23 -1.53
CA ALA A 65 -17.29 -2.51 -2.83
C ALA A 65 -16.82 -3.98 -2.97
N ILE A 66 -16.20 -4.55 -1.93
CA ILE A 66 -15.79 -5.97 -1.90
C ILE A 66 -16.99 -6.90 -1.99
N THR A 67 -18.11 -6.55 -1.34
CA THR A 67 -19.34 -7.36 -1.41
C THR A 67 -19.90 -7.38 -2.84
N LEU A 68 -19.82 -6.26 -3.55
CA LEU A 68 -20.27 -6.13 -4.93
C LEU A 68 -19.32 -6.80 -5.93
N ALA A 69 -18.01 -6.77 -5.68
CA ALA A 69 -16.98 -7.36 -6.55
C ALA A 69 -15.92 -8.15 -5.75
N PRO A 70 -16.23 -9.36 -5.28
CA PRO A 70 -15.39 -10.09 -4.32
C PRO A 70 -14.03 -10.54 -4.88
N ASN A 71 -13.91 -10.66 -6.21
CA ASN A 71 -12.70 -11.10 -6.90
C ASN A 71 -11.81 -9.95 -7.39
N TRP A 72 -12.18 -8.69 -7.09
CA TRP A 72 -11.38 -7.53 -7.49
C TRP A 72 -10.25 -7.28 -6.49
N VAL A 73 -9.05 -7.69 -6.87
CA VAL A 73 -7.82 -7.64 -6.03
C VAL A 73 -7.55 -6.25 -5.46
N ASP A 74 -7.74 -5.19 -6.24
CA ASP A 74 -7.48 -3.81 -5.79
C ASP A 74 -8.34 -3.41 -4.58
N LEU A 75 -9.54 -3.98 -4.43
CA LEU A 75 -10.40 -3.70 -3.29
C LEU A 75 -9.85 -4.31 -1.99
N ARG A 76 -9.29 -5.53 -2.07
CA ARG A 76 -8.61 -6.17 -0.92
C ARG A 76 -7.35 -5.42 -0.53
N LEU A 77 -6.58 -4.93 -1.52
CA LEU A 77 -5.43 -4.07 -1.29
C LEU A 77 -5.83 -2.76 -0.58
N SER A 78 -6.87 -2.08 -1.07
CA SER A 78 -7.39 -0.85 -0.45
C SER A 78 -7.87 -1.11 0.98
N CYS A 79 -8.59 -2.21 1.21
CA CYS A 79 -9.05 -2.61 2.54
C CYS A 79 -7.86 -2.83 3.49
N ALA A 80 -6.85 -3.57 3.05
CA ALA A 80 -5.64 -3.85 3.82
C ALA A 80 -4.87 -2.56 4.17
N ASN A 81 -4.70 -1.66 3.19
CA ASN A 81 -4.05 -0.37 3.41
C ASN A 81 -4.80 0.49 4.45
N LEU A 82 -6.13 0.55 4.36
CA LEU A 82 -6.97 1.29 5.33
C LEU A 82 -6.90 0.69 6.73
N LEU A 83 -6.98 -0.64 6.85
CA LEU A 83 -6.83 -1.36 8.11
C LEU A 83 -5.45 -1.10 8.74
N HIS A 84 -4.41 -1.10 7.92
CA HIS A 84 -3.05 -0.81 8.37
C HIS A 84 -2.92 0.62 8.90
N GLN A 85 -3.45 1.62 8.18
CA GLN A 85 -3.48 3.02 8.65
C GLN A 85 -4.30 3.21 9.93
N LEU A 86 -5.30 2.37 10.15
CA LEU A 86 -6.09 2.32 11.40
C LEU A 86 -5.36 1.61 12.55
N GLY A 87 -4.14 1.11 12.35
CA GLY A 87 -3.39 0.33 13.34
C GLY A 87 -3.91 -1.11 13.53
N ARG A 88 -4.84 -1.56 12.69
CA ARG A 88 -5.40 -2.91 12.70
C ARG A 88 -4.56 -3.85 11.83
N SER A 89 -3.28 -3.96 12.16
CA SER A 89 -2.30 -4.60 11.28
C SER A 89 -2.52 -6.10 11.08
N ASP A 90 -3.05 -6.84 12.06
CA ASP A 90 -3.38 -8.27 11.87
C ASP A 90 -4.53 -8.46 10.86
N ASP A 91 -5.54 -7.60 10.89
CA ASP A 91 -6.62 -7.61 9.90
C ASP A 91 -6.08 -7.21 8.51
N ALA A 92 -5.15 -6.25 8.46
CA ALA A 92 -4.49 -5.86 7.22
C ALA A 92 -3.70 -7.03 6.61
N ILE A 93 -2.93 -7.76 7.44
CA ILE A 93 -2.21 -8.98 7.04
C ILE A 93 -3.16 -10.00 6.42
N ALA A 94 -4.32 -10.24 7.04
CA ALA A 94 -5.33 -11.15 6.50
C ALA A 94 -5.81 -10.69 5.11
N CYS A 95 -6.15 -9.41 4.95
CA CYS A 95 -6.60 -8.86 3.66
C CYS A 95 -5.50 -8.88 2.58
N TYR A 96 -4.23 -8.64 2.92
CA TYR A 96 -3.13 -8.83 1.97
C TYR A 96 -2.99 -10.30 1.57
N GLY A 97 -3.12 -11.23 2.52
CA GLY A 97 -3.13 -12.66 2.24
C GLY A 97 -4.21 -13.05 1.24
N GLU A 98 -5.43 -12.54 1.42
CA GLU A 98 -6.53 -12.76 0.48
C GLU A 98 -6.25 -12.15 -0.91
N ALA A 99 -5.67 -10.94 -0.98
CA ALA A 99 -5.26 -10.34 -2.24
C ALA A 99 -4.21 -11.20 -2.97
N ILE A 100 -3.24 -11.77 -2.24
CA ILE A 100 -2.21 -12.68 -2.79
C ILE A 100 -2.84 -13.97 -3.31
N LEU A 101 -3.86 -14.50 -2.64
CA LEU A 101 -4.58 -15.70 -3.10
C LEU A 101 -5.36 -15.43 -4.40
N LEU A 102 -5.97 -14.25 -4.52
CA LEU A 102 -6.72 -13.85 -5.72
C LEU A 102 -5.79 -13.58 -6.92
N ASP A 103 -4.67 -12.89 -6.71
CA ASP A 103 -3.62 -12.72 -7.73
C ASP A 103 -2.21 -12.93 -7.16
N PRO A 104 -1.67 -14.15 -7.27
CA PRO A 104 -0.32 -14.46 -6.80
C PRO A 104 0.80 -13.74 -7.55
N LYS A 105 0.51 -13.15 -8.72
CA LYS A 105 1.47 -12.41 -9.54
C LYS A 105 1.49 -10.93 -9.20
N ASP A 106 0.46 -10.42 -8.54
CA ASP A 106 0.46 -9.06 -8.02
C ASP A 106 1.44 -8.94 -6.86
N ARG A 107 2.55 -8.25 -7.12
CA ARG A 107 3.59 -8.02 -6.12
C ARG A 107 3.15 -7.02 -5.06
N ARG A 108 2.21 -6.10 -5.35
CA ARG A 108 1.81 -5.02 -4.43
C ARG A 108 1.39 -5.58 -3.07
N ALA A 109 0.56 -6.63 -3.08
CA ALA A 109 0.07 -7.26 -1.86
C ALA A 109 1.20 -7.89 -1.03
N LYS A 110 2.16 -8.56 -1.68
CA LYS A 110 3.31 -9.19 -1.01
C LYS A 110 4.27 -8.16 -0.41
N THR A 111 4.55 -7.12 -1.18
CA THR A 111 5.41 -6.02 -0.75
C THR A 111 4.79 -5.32 0.46
N ASN A 112 3.50 -4.96 0.41
CA ASN A 112 2.82 -4.34 1.55
C ASN A 112 2.70 -5.27 2.75
N LEU A 113 2.46 -6.57 2.54
CA LEU A 113 2.47 -7.56 3.61
C LEU A 113 3.84 -7.64 4.31
N ALA A 114 4.93 -7.63 3.55
CA ALA A 114 6.29 -7.62 4.09
C ALA A 114 6.55 -6.36 4.94
N TYR A 115 6.09 -5.19 4.46
CA TYR A 115 6.15 -3.94 5.22
C TYR A 115 5.35 -4.01 6.52
N CYS A 116 4.13 -4.53 6.49
CA CYS A 116 3.33 -4.67 7.71
C CYS A 116 3.98 -5.60 8.73
N PHE A 117 4.62 -6.70 8.31
CA PHE A 117 5.39 -7.54 9.23
C PHE A 117 6.59 -6.78 9.82
N TYR A 118 7.29 -5.99 9.02
CA TYR A 118 8.41 -5.18 9.48
C TYR A 118 7.99 -4.17 10.55
N GLU A 119 6.90 -3.42 10.32
CA GLU A 119 6.39 -2.44 11.27
C GLU A 119 5.87 -3.06 12.58
N LEU A 120 5.36 -4.29 12.50
CA LEU A 120 4.98 -5.09 13.67
C LEU A 120 6.16 -5.73 14.40
N LEU A 121 7.40 -5.42 14.00
CA LEU A 121 8.63 -6.01 14.55
C LEU A 121 8.69 -7.54 14.38
N ARG A 122 7.86 -8.10 13.50
CA ARG A 122 7.85 -9.52 13.12
C ARG A 122 8.92 -9.76 12.07
N TYR A 123 10.18 -9.49 12.44
CA TYR A 123 11.28 -9.39 11.49
C TYR A 123 11.55 -10.69 10.73
N GLN A 124 11.33 -11.85 11.35
CA GLN A 124 11.48 -13.14 10.66
C GLN A 124 10.45 -13.31 9.53
N ASP A 125 9.19 -12.94 9.78
CA ASP A 125 8.14 -12.96 8.76
C ASP A 125 8.41 -11.94 7.65
N ALA A 126 8.87 -10.74 8.04
CA ALA A 126 9.25 -9.70 7.09
C ALA A 126 10.40 -10.16 6.18
N ILE A 127 11.45 -10.78 6.74
CA ILE A 127 12.58 -11.34 5.97
C ILE A 127 12.06 -12.33 4.92
N LEU A 128 11.22 -13.29 5.33
CA LEU A 128 10.66 -14.28 4.40
C LEU A 128 9.83 -13.63 3.29
N ALA A 129 8.98 -12.66 3.65
CA ALA A 129 8.12 -11.97 2.70
C ALA A 129 8.91 -11.10 1.72
N PHE A 130 9.94 -10.37 2.17
CA PHE A 130 10.81 -9.59 1.28
C PHE A 130 11.60 -10.48 0.32
N HIS A 131 12.07 -11.65 0.77
CA HIS A 131 12.70 -12.63 -0.14
C HIS A 131 11.76 -13.08 -1.25
N GLN A 132 10.49 -13.34 -0.93
CA GLN A 132 9.49 -13.68 -1.95
C GLN A 132 9.32 -12.55 -2.96
N CYS A 133 9.27 -11.29 -2.49
CA CYS A 133 9.16 -10.12 -3.36
C CYS A 133 10.35 -9.97 -4.30
N ILE A 134 11.57 -10.11 -3.77
CA ILE A 134 12.83 -9.98 -4.52
C ILE A 134 12.99 -11.06 -5.58
N ASN A 135 12.50 -12.28 -5.30
CA ASN A 135 12.58 -13.41 -6.23
C ASN A 135 11.53 -13.36 -7.36
N MET A 136 10.52 -12.48 -7.27
CA MET A 136 9.59 -12.27 -8.37
C MET A 136 10.30 -11.51 -9.50
N LYS A 137 10.48 -12.18 -10.65
CA LYS A 137 11.03 -11.56 -11.87
C LYS A 137 10.26 -10.29 -12.20
N SER A 138 10.88 -9.14 -11.98
CA SER A 138 10.36 -7.90 -12.51
C SER A 138 11.50 -6.95 -12.89
N SER A 139 11.23 -6.14 -13.91
CA SER A 139 12.21 -5.42 -14.72
C SER A 139 12.84 -4.20 -14.04
N LYS A 140 12.38 -3.82 -12.84
CA LYS A 140 12.94 -2.71 -12.05
C LYS A 140 13.66 -3.29 -10.84
N GLY A 141 14.91 -2.92 -10.59
CA GLY A 141 15.62 -3.34 -9.38
C GLY A 141 14.88 -2.85 -8.13
N TYR A 142 14.43 -3.76 -7.27
CA TYR A 142 13.65 -3.43 -6.07
C TYR A 142 14.57 -3.15 -4.88
N TYR A 143 15.24 -2.01 -4.96
CA TYR A 143 16.15 -1.56 -3.91
C TYR A 143 15.43 -1.23 -2.60
N GLY A 144 14.15 -0.86 -2.65
CA GLY A 144 13.30 -0.72 -1.46
C GLY A 144 13.11 -2.02 -0.71
N ASP A 145 12.57 -3.05 -1.36
CA ASP A 145 12.39 -4.37 -0.72
C ASP A 145 13.71 -4.91 -0.17
N ARG A 146 14.84 -4.68 -0.87
CA ARG A 146 16.18 -5.05 -0.39
C ARG A 146 16.67 -4.22 0.80
N PHE A 147 16.34 -2.93 0.82
CA PHE A 147 16.69 -2.03 1.93
C PHE A 147 15.96 -2.47 3.20
N PHE A 148 14.65 -2.70 3.12
CA PHE A 148 13.89 -3.15 4.27
C PHE A 148 14.17 -4.60 4.66
N LEU A 149 14.57 -5.46 3.71
CA LEU A 149 15.15 -6.76 4.05
C LEU A 149 16.43 -6.61 4.88
N ALA A 150 17.31 -5.69 4.50
CA ALA A 150 18.55 -5.41 5.25
C ALA A 150 18.24 -4.89 6.65
N ASP A 151 17.30 -3.96 6.78
CA ASP A 151 16.86 -3.41 8.07
C ASP A 151 16.21 -4.49 8.94
N ALA A 152 15.36 -5.35 8.36
CA ALA A 152 14.77 -6.48 9.07
C ALA A 152 15.83 -7.47 9.55
N TYR A 153 16.84 -7.78 8.73
CA TYR A 153 17.99 -8.59 9.14
C TYR A 153 18.74 -7.95 10.31
N CYS A 154 19.01 -6.65 10.22
CA CYS A 154 19.71 -5.92 11.26
C CYS A 154 18.94 -5.96 12.58
N ALA A 155 17.63 -5.70 12.54
CA ALA A 155 16.76 -5.70 13.71
C ALA A 155 16.58 -7.12 14.31
N ASN A 156 16.68 -8.17 13.49
CA ASN A 156 16.69 -9.57 13.91
C ASN A 156 18.08 -10.07 14.37
N GLY A 157 19.09 -9.18 14.48
CA GLY A 157 20.45 -9.50 14.93
C GLY A 157 21.35 -10.17 13.88
N GLN A 158 20.88 -10.31 12.64
CA GLN A 158 21.60 -10.94 11.53
C GLN A 158 22.43 -9.90 10.75
N ILE A 159 23.37 -9.25 11.44
CA ILE A 159 24.12 -8.09 10.91
C ILE A 159 24.88 -8.43 9.61
N GLU A 160 25.47 -9.61 9.50
CA GLU A 160 26.20 -10.02 8.29
C GLU A 160 25.31 -10.05 7.05
N GLU A 161 24.08 -10.56 7.19
CA GLU A 161 23.09 -10.59 6.11
C GLU A 161 22.59 -9.19 5.76
N ALA A 162 22.38 -8.35 6.77
CA ALA A 162 22.04 -6.94 6.56
C ALA A 162 23.10 -6.22 5.72
N ILE A 163 24.39 -6.37 6.07
CA ILE A 163 25.52 -5.80 5.33
C ILE A 163 25.53 -6.28 3.87
N LYS A 164 25.28 -7.56 3.61
CA LYS A 164 25.21 -8.09 2.23
C LYS A 164 24.14 -7.37 1.42
N GLN A 165 22.95 -7.16 2.00
CA GLN A 165 21.85 -6.50 1.30
C GLN A 165 22.08 -4.99 1.13
N TRP A 166 22.53 -4.26 2.16
CA TRP A 166 22.86 -2.83 2.03
C TRP A 166 23.96 -2.59 1.00
N LYS A 167 24.96 -3.48 0.86
CA LYS A 167 25.98 -3.39 -0.21
C LYS A 167 25.37 -3.41 -1.61
N ILE A 168 24.28 -4.14 -1.82
CA ILE A 168 23.57 -4.17 -3.10
C ILE A 168 22.81 -2.86 -3.31
N VAL A 169 22.10 -2.39 -2.28
CA VAL A 169 21.32 -1.13 -2.32
C VAL A 169 22.21 0.09 -2.53
N ALA A 170 23.35 0.17 -1.85
CA ALA A 170 24.29 1.29 -1.93
C ALA A 170 24.91 1.48 -3.33
N LYS A 171 25.00 0.42 -4.13
CA LYS A 171 25.52 0.44 -5.51
C LYS A 171 24.50 0.95 -6.54
N TRP A 172 23.24 1.10 -6.13
CA TRP A 172 22.24 1.66 -7.02
C TRP A 172 22.36 3.17 -7.09
N GLU A 173 22.36 3.69 -8.31
CA GLU A 173 22.41 5.11 -8.60
C GLU A 173 21.06 5.51 -9.25
N PRO A 174 20.11 6.08 -8.48
CA PRO A 174 18.90 6.67 -9.05
C PRO A 174 19.26 7.78 -10.04
N ARG A 175 18.50 7.90 -11.14
CA ARG A 175 18.66 9.02 -12.08
C ARG A 175 18.41 10.39 -11.42
N ASP A 176 17.55 10.41 -10.40
CA ASP A 176 17.19 11.59 -9.62
C ASP A 176 17.59 11.32 -8.15
N ALA A 177 18.86 11.50 -7.81
CA ALA A 177 19.36 11.17 -6.47
C ALA A 177 19.05 12.31 -5.47
N ASP A 178 17.99 12.12 -4.67
CA ASP A 178 17.77 12.87 -3.43
C ASP A 178 18.77 12.38 -2.35
N ALA A 179 19.22 13.29 -1.48
CA ALA A 179 20.02 12.98 -0.29
C ALA A 179 19.29 12.10 0.74
N ASN A 180 17.98 11.92 0.60
CA ASN A 180 17.14 10.99 1.37
C ASN A 180 16.80 9.69 0.60
N SER A 181 17.58 9.35 -0.43
CA SER A 181 17.35 8.14 -1.23
C SER A 181 18.01 6.91 -0.61
N MET A 182 17.29 5.78 -0.61
CA MET A 182 17.71 4.49 0.00
C MET A 182 19.19 4.07 -0.18
N PRO A 183 19.88 4.32 -1.31
CA PRO A 183 21.33 4.08 -1.40
C PRO A 183 22.18 4.88 -0.41
N VAL A 184 21.80 6.12 -0.13
CA VAL A 184 22.48 6.99 0.83
C VAL A 184 22.31 6.43 2.24
N GLU A 185 21.09 6.04 2.63
CA GLU A 185 20.82 5.37 3.91
C GLU A 185 21.59 4.06 4.02
N ALA A 186 21.61 3.23 2.97
CA ALA A 186 22.38 2.00 2.95
C ALA A 186 23.89 2.25 3.17
N ARG A 187 24.47 3.30 2.58
CA ARG A 187 25.87 3.70 2.82
C ARG A 187 26.10 4.13 4.27
N LYS A 188 25.17 4.90 4.87
CA LYS A 188 25.24 5.29 6.29
C LYS A 188 25.23 4.06 7.20
N MET A 189 24.36 3.09 6.93
CA MET A 189 24.29 1.84 7.69
C MET A 189 25.58 1.03 7.55
N LEU A 190 26.12 0.90 6.33
CA LEU A 190 27.41 0.22 6.13
C LEU A 190 28.56 0.87 6.91
N ALA A 191 28.62 2.21 6.97
CA ALA A 191 29.64 2.92 7.74
C ALA A 191 29.51 2.66 9.25
N LYS A 192 28.27 2.56 9.76
CA LYS A 192 27.98 2.25 11.17
C LYS A 192 28.47 0.86 11.59
N TYR A 193 28.39 -0.13 10.71
CA TYR A 193 28.75 -1.53 11.00
C TYR A 193 30.12 -1.94 10.41
N ALA A 194 30.94 -0.98 10.01
CA ALA A 194 32.32 -1.23 9.55
C ALA A 194 33.37 -1.16 10.68
N GLN A 195 32.92 -0.94 11.93
CA GLN A 195 33.73 -0.88 13.16
C GLN A 195 33.56 -2.16 13.97
#